data_AF-M0MVG5-F1
#
_entry.id   AF-M0MVG5-F1
#
_cell.length_a   1.000
_cell.length_b   1.000
_cell.length_c   1.000
_cell.angle_alpha   90.00
_cell.angle_beta   90.00
_cell.angle_gamma   90.00
#
_symmetry.space_group_name_H-M   'P 1'
#
loop_
_entity.id
_entity.type
_entity.pdbx_description
1 polymer ?
#
loop_
_entity_poly.entity_id
_entity_poly.type
_entity_poly.pdbx_seq_one_letter_code
_entity_poly.pdbx_strand_id
1 'polypeptide(L)'
;MGNTYGTRPERDEDEDSAEETTGTDSRQQTLSGGGAAEVDQGLKFGDIVHDIDDSDPDDLVVVNLPDATASEWDLPGTGETLAKRDDHYPPNDDVVIVVERDVLDDYMPSWPDREEEIPLSKLNGDGVDYEVYPSRRLKLAEKK
;
A
#
# COMPACT_ATOMS: atom_id res chain seq x y z
N MET A 1 60.99 9.88 -33.57
CA MET A 1 61.82 10.70 -32.66
C MET A 1 61.25 12.10 -32.62
N GLY A 2 61.02 12.63 -31.41
CA GLY A 2 60.64 14.02 -31.15
C GLY A 2 59.66 14.10 -29.99
N ASN A 3 59.73 15.02 -29.01
CA ASN A 3 60.73 16.03 -28.64
C ASN A 3 60.74 16.09 -27.10
N THR A 4 61.91 16.23 -26.48
CA THR A 4 62.06 16.54 -25.05
C THR A 4 62.09 18.05 -24.86
N TYR A 5 61.14 18.61 -24.13
CA TYR A 5 61.22 19.95 -23.56
C TYR A 5 61.22 19.83 -22.04
N GLY A 6 62.33 20.21 -21.42
CA GLY A 6 62.34 20.54 -20.00
C GLY A 6 61.68 21.89 -19.77
N THR A 7 61.08 22.08 -18.60
CA THR A 7 61.03 23.33 -17.84
C THR A 7 60.47 22.99 -16.44
N ARG A 8 61.30 23.15 -15.40
CA ARG A 8 60.86 23.33 -14.00
C ARG A 8 60.68 24.84 -13.78
N PRO A 9 59.62 25.26 -13.09
CA PRO A 9 59.86 26.01 -11.86
C PRO A 9 58.94 25.59 -10.72
N GLU A 10 59.43 25.87 -9.52
CA GLU A 10 58.74 25.80 -8.23
C GLU A 10 57.75 26.95 -8.13
N ARG A 11 56.59 26.71 -7.53
CA ARG A 11 55.79 27.74 -6.85
C ARG A 11 54.86 27.07 -5.84
N ASP A 12 55.34 26.97 -4.60
CA ASP A 12 54.50 27.12 -3.42
C ASP A 12 53.80 28.48 -3.51
N GLU A 13 52.47 28.51 -3.35
CA GLU A 13 51.68 29.59 -2.73
C GLU A 13 50.18 29.26 -2.87
N ASP A 14 49.59 29.01 -1.70
CA ASP A 14 48.22 29.15 -1.23
C ASP A 14 47.11 29.55 -2.24
N GLU A 15 46.03 28.76 -2.32
CA GLU A 15 44.67 29.31 -2.40
C GLU A 15 43.61 28.29 -1.95
N ASP A 16 42.86 28.67 -0.91
CA ASP A 16 41.64 28.05 -0.41
C ASP A 16 40.60 27.92 -1.55
N SER A 17 40.45 26.72 -2.11
CA SER A 17 39.40 26.43 -3.10
C SER A 17 38.23 25.72 -2.43
N ALA A 18 37.29 26.53 -1.96
CA ALA A 18 35.90 26.12 -1.79
C ALA A 18 35.32 25.80 -3.18
N GLU A 19 35.22 24.52 -3.53
CA GLU A 19 34.41 24.09 -4.67
C GLU A 19 32.99 23.75 -4.20
N GLU A 20 32.10 24.71 -4.47
CA GLU A 20 30.68 24.50 -4.63
C GLU A 20 30.42 23.32 -5.58
N THR A 21 29.74 22.28 -5.11
CA THR A 21 29.05 21.37 -6.04
C THR A 21 27.61 21.83 -6.17
N THR A 22 27.40 22.74 -7.11
CA THR A 22 26.07 23.02 -7.68
C THR A 22 25.68 21.84 -8.58
N GLY A 23 25.28 20.74 -7.94
CA GLY A 23 24.60 19.63 -8.62
C GLY A 23 23.15 19.98 -8.90
N THR A 24 22.89 21.00 -9.73
CA THR A 24 21.59 21.14 -10.39
C THR A 24 21.65 20.30 -11.66
N ASP A 25 21.23 19.04 -11.58
CA ASP A 25 20.71 18.34 -12.75
C ASP A 25 19.20 18.27 -12.65
N SER A 26 18.59 18.75 -13.72
CA SER A 26 17.18 19.03 -13.85
C SER A 26 16.45 17.84 -14.45
N ARG A 27 15.29 17.53 -13.87
CA ARG A 27 14.08 17.08 -14.56
C ARG A 27 14.15 15.74 -15.31
N GLN A 28 13.44 14.74 -14.80
CA GLN A 28 12.08 14.39 -15.24
C GLN A 28 11.74 12.99 -14.70
N GLN A 29 11.00 12.91 -13.60
CA GLN A 29 9.82 12.05 -13.60
C GLN A 29 8.70 12.86 -12.98
N THR A 30 7.96 13.49 -13.87
CA THR A 30 6.60 13.95 -13.64
C THR A 30 5.79 12.72 -13.25
N LEU A 31 5.58 12.51 -11.95
CA LEU A 31 4.42 11.77 -11.48
C LEU A 31 3.21 12.65 -11.81
N SER A 32 2.75 12.51 -13.05
CA SER A 32 1.39 12.85 -13.41
C SER A 32 0.48 11.94 -12.59
N GLY A 33 -0.03 12.47 -11.49
CA GLY A 33 -1.06 11.86 -10.66
C GLY A 33 -1.98 12.96 -10.13
N GLY A 34 -2.45 13.83 -11.03
CA GLY A 34 -3.58 14.70 -10.74
C GLY A 34 -4.87 13.92 -10.98
N GLY A 35 -5.53 13.50 -9.91
CA GLY A 35 -6.84 12.89 -9.97
C GLY A 35 -7.30 12.47 -8.59
N ALA A 36 -8.07 13.34 -7.94
CA ALA A 36 -8.78 13.16 -6.67
C ALA A 36 -7.93 12.76 -5.44
N ALA A 37 -8.11 13.52 -4.36
CA ALA A 37 -7.81 13.02 -3.02
C ALA A 37 -8.84 11.94 -2.66
N GLU A 38 -8.72 10.77 -3.29
CA GLU A 38 -9.26 9.54 -2.77
C GLU A 38 -8.23 9.05 -1.77
N VAL A 39 -8.66 8.89 -0.53
CA VAL A 39 -7.80 8.41 0.54
C VAL A 39 -7.54 6.94 0.29
N ASP A 40 -6.67 6.64 -0.68
CA ASP A 40 -5.98 5.37 -0.74
C ASP A 40 -5.31 5.23 0.62
N GLN A 41 -5.91 4.43 1.50
CA GLN A 41 -5.42 4.25 2.85
C GLN A 41 -4.04 3.57 2.85
N GLY A 42 -3.51 3.19 1.68
CA GLY A 42 -2.26 2.48 1.51
C GLY A 42 -2.27 1.16 2.25
N LEU A 43 -3.45 0.53 2.35
CA LEU A 43 -3.60 -0.78 2.97
C LEU A 43 -2.83 -1.80 2.14
N LYS A 44 -2.03 -2.61 2.81
CA LYS A 44 -1.31 -3.73 2.22
C LYS A 44 -1.74 -5.03 2.87
N PHE A 45 -1.42 -6.13 2.21
CA PHE A 45 -1.65 -7.46 2.77
C PHE A 45 -0.94 -7.62 4.11
N GLY A 46 -1.68 -8.09 5.11
CA GLY A 46 -1.19 -8.27 6.48
C GLY A 46 -1.26 -7.03 7.37
N ASP A 47 -1.74 -5.87 6.89
CA ASP A 47 -2.08 -4.76 7.78
C ASP A 47 -3.28 -5.12 8.67
N ILE A 48 -3.26 -4.64 9.92
CA ILE A 48 -4.35 -4.80 10.87
C ILE A 48 -5.21 -3.54 10.83
N VAL A 49 -6.50 -3.73 10.57
CA VAL A 49 -7.52 -2.69 10.45
C VAL A 49 -8.64 -2.95 11.43
N HIS A 50 -9.34 -1.88 11.80
CA HIS A 50 -10.49 -1.89 12.68
C HIS A 50 -11.66 -1.20 11.98
N ASP A 51 -12.86 -1.74 12.09
CA ASP A 51 -14.05 -1.04 11.62
C ASP A 51 -14.32 0.20 12.50
N ILE A 52 -14.59 1.34 11.87
CA ILE A 52 -14.81 2.62 12.58
C ILE A 52 -16.23 2.80 13.13
N ASP A 53 -17.18 1.98 12.67
CA ASP A 53 -18.56 1.99 13.17
C ASP A 53 -18.66 1.23 14.49
N ASP A 54 -17.81 0.22 14.67
CA ASP A 54 -17.78 -0.57 15.90
C ASP A 54 -17.14 0.17 17.09
N SER A 55 -17.72 -0.02 18.27
CA SER A 55 -17.23 0.55 19.52
C SER A 55 -16.15 -0.30 20.19
N ASP A 56 -16.10 -1.60 19.87
CA ASP A 56 -15.07 -2.55 20.30
C ASP A 56 -14.64 -3.38 19.07
N PRO A 57 -13.89 -2.76 18.13
CA PRO A 57 -13.55 -3.42 16.89
C PRO A 57 -12.57 -4.57 17.12
N ASP A 58 -12.88 -5.72 16.55
CA ASP A 58 -11.96 -6.86 16.49
C ASP A 58 -10.76 -6.55 15.59
N ASP A 59 -9.61 -7.18 15.86
CA ASP A 59 -8.43 -7.08 15.00
C ASP A 59 -8.72 -7.76 13.66
N LEU A 60 -8.95 -6.99 12.61
CA LEU A 60 -9.18 -7.52 11.27
C LEU A 60 -7.90 -7.40 10.44
N VAL A 61 -7.49 -8.46 9.76
CA VAL A 61 -6.27 -8.47 8.95
C VAL A 61 -6.65 -8.45 7.48
N VAL A 62 -6.01 -7.56 6.71
CA VAL A 62 -6.20 -7.46 5.27
C VAL A 62 -5.62 -8.70 4.58
N VAL A 63 -6.49 -9.54 4.01
CA VAL A 63 -6.09 -10.77 3.33
C VAL A 63 -6.11 -10.64 1.81
N ASN A 64 -6.97 -9.78 1.29
CA ASN A 64 -7.13 -9.56 -0.14
C ASN A 64 -7.68 -8.15 -0.43
N LEU A 65 -7.21 -7.59 -1.54
CA LEU A 65 -7.50 -6.24 -2.01
C LEU A 65 -7.85 -6.34 -3.49
N PRO A 66 -9.11 -6.69 -3.82
CA PRO A 66 -9.56 -6.58 -5.18
C PRO A 66 -9.53 -5.09 -5.56
N ASP A 67 -8.82 -4.76 -6.64
CA ASP A 67 -8.82 -3.43 -7.27
C ASP A 67 -10.19 -3.18 -7.94
N ALA A 68 -11.22 -3.12 -7.10
CA ALA A 68 -12.62 -3.06 -7.47
C ALA A 68 -13.36 -2.22 -6.43
N THR A 69 -14.28 -1.39 -6.89
CA THR A 69 -15.08 -0.54 -6.02
C THR A 69 -16.29 -1.28 -5.45
N ALA A 70 -16.84 -0.80 -4.34
CA ALA A 70 -18.03 -1.39 -3.70
C ALA A 70 -19.26 -1.43 -4.62
N SER A 71 -19.32 -0.59 -5.66
CA SER A 71 -20.38 -0.65 -6.68
C SER A 71 -20.15 -1.70 -7.75
N GLU A 72 -18.90 -2.07 -7.99
CA GLU A 72 -18.52 -3.06 -9.00
C GLU A 72 -18.40 -4.46 -8.41
N TRP A 73 -18.11 -4.54 -7.10
CA TRP A 73 -17.99 -5.78 -6.36
C TRP A 73 -19.36 -6.37 -6.03
N ASP A 74 -19.67 -7.51 -6.64
CA ASP A 74 -20.87 -8.29 -6.36
C ASP A 74 -20.64 -9.24 -5.18
N LEU A 75 -21.57 -9.26 -4.24
CA LEU A 75 -21.52 -10.18 -3.11
C LEU A 75 -21.97 -11.57 -3.57
N PRO A 76 -21.09 -12.59 -3.45
CA PRO A 76 -21.42 -13.93 -3.90
C PRO A 76 -22.62 -14.48 -3.10
N GLY A 77 -23.69 -14.84 -3.82
CA GLY A 77 -24.86 -15.49 -3.26
C GLY A 77 -26.07 -14.59 -2.99
N THR A 78 -25.91 -13.27 -2.97
CA THR A 78 -27.03 -12.32 -2.88
C THR A 78 -27.39 -11.70 -4.24
N GLY A 79 -26.42 -11.58 -5.15
CA GLY A 79 -26.62 -10.88 -6.44
C GLY A 79 -26.82 -9.38 -6.26
N GLU A 80 -26.32 -8.84 -5.14
CA GLU A 80 -26.32 -7.43 -4.81
C GLU A 80 -24.88 -6.96 -4.67
N THR A 81 -24.63 -5.69 -5.01
CA THR A 81 -23.30 -5.09 -4.88
C THR A 81 -22.98 -4.80 -3.42
N LEU A 82 -21.70 -4.73 -3.06
CA LEU A 82 -21.29 -4.37 -1.70
C LEU A 82 -21.91 -3.03 -1.28
N ALA A 83 -21.93 -2.04 -2.17
CA ALA A 83 -22.56 -0.74 -1.93
C ALA A 83 -24.09 -0.80 -1.70
N LYS A 84 -24.77 -1.89 -2.10
CA LYS A 84 -26.19 -2.09 -1.82
C LYS A 84 -26.45 -2.80 -0.49
N ARG A 85 -25.43 -3.45 0.09
CA ARG A 85 -25.55 -4.12 1.39
C ARG A 85 -25.86 -3.11 2.50
N ASP A 86 -25.25 -1.93 2.44
CA ASP A 86 -25.46 -0.85 3.39
C ASP A 86 -25.46 0.52 2.70
N ASP A 87 -26.46 1.36 2.98
CA ASP A 87 -26.60 2.70 2.37
C ASP A 87 -25.45 3.65 2.77
N HIS A 88 -24.76 3.36 3.87
CA HIS A 88 -23.58 4.13 4.29
C HIS A 88 -22.30 3.73 3.56
N TYR A 89 -22.31 2.68 2.74
CA TYR A 89 -21.12 2.26 2.00
C TYR A 89 -20.94 3.16 0.78
N PRO A 90 -19.82 3.91 0.70
CA PRO A 90 -19.60 4.77 -0.44
C PRO A 90 -19.46 3.90 -1.70
N PRO A 91 -20.23 4.16 -2.77
CA PRO A 91 -20.22 3.34 -3.97
C PRO A 91 -18.87 3.34 -4.71
N ASN A 92 -18.09 4.42 -4.59
CA ASN A 92 -16.78 4.57 -5.22
C ASN A 92 -15.63 4.14 -4.30
N ASP A 93 -15.91 3.45 -3.19
CA ASP A 93 -14.87 3.06 -2.25
C ASP A 93 -14.26 1.71 -2.64
N ASP A 94 -12.96 1.55 -2.45
CA ASP A 94 -12.25 0.31 -2.74
C ASP A 94 -12.70 -0.81 -1.80
N VAL A 95 -12.88 -2.01 -2.37
CA VAL A 95 -13.26 -3.19 -1.61
C VAL A 95 -12.04 -3.80 -0.96
N VAL A 96 -12.14 -3.99 0.36
CA VAL A 96 -11.11 -4.64 1.17
C VAL A 96 -11.71 -5.89 1.78
N ILE A 97 -10.99 -6.99 1.66
CA ILE A 97 -11.38 -8.26 2.27
C ILE A 97 -10.47 -8.49 3.47
N VAL A 98 -11.11 -8.68 4.60
CA VAL A 98 -10.47 -8.83 5.90
C VAL A 98 -10.91 -10.12 6.57
N VAL A 99 -10.07 -10.63 7.46
CA VAL A 99 -10.36 -11.80 8.29
C VAL A 99 -9.95 -11.48 9.72
N GLU A 100 -10.73 -11.92 10.70
CA GLU A 100 -10.37 -11.80 12.11
C GLU A 100 -8.98 -12.39 12.37
N ARG A 101 -8.15 -11.66 13.10
CA ARG A 101 -6.77 -12.05 13.41
C ARG A 101 -6.70 -13.41 14.09
N ASP A 102 -7.63 -13.72 15.00
CA ASP A 102 -7.68 -15.01 15.70
C ASP A 102 -7.99 -16.17 14.73
N VAL A 103 -8.97 -15.98 13.83
CA VAL A 103 -9.33 -16.96 12.79
C VAL A 103 -8.16 -17.17 11.82
N LEU A 104 -7.50 -16.08 11.43
CA LEU A 104 -6.38 -16.10 10.51
C LEU A 104 -5.13 -16.70 11.14
N ASP A 105 -4.88 -16.47 12.44
CA ASP A 105 -3.77 -17.07 13.19
C ASP A 105 -3.98 -18.59 13.37
N ASP A 106 -5.22 -19.04 13.64
CA ASP A 106 -5.54 -20.47 13.71
C ASP A 106 -5.38 -21.17 12.35
N TYR A 107 -5.89 -20.54 11.28
CA TYR A 107 -5.77 -21.08 9.92
C TYR A 107 -4.32 -21.01 9.39
N MET A 108 -3.66 -19.87 9.56
CA MET A 108 -2.34 -19.58 9.01
C MET A 108 -1.56 -18.57 9.86
N PRO A 109 -0.85 -19.01 10.92
CA PRO A 109 -0.16 -18.12 11.85
C PRO A 109 1.03 -17.36 11.22
N SER A 110 1.52 -17.83 10.07
CA SER A 110 2.55 -17.15 9.27
C SER A 110 1.99 -16.16 8.25
N TRP A 111 0.68 -15.91 8.24
CA TRP A 111 0.04 -14.94 7.36
C TRP A 111 0.62 -13.52 7.47
N PRO A 112 0.77 -12.93 8.67
CA PRO A 112 1.32 -11.58 8.79
C PRO A 112 2.75 -11.47 8.27
N ASP A 113 3.45 -12.55 7.94
CA ASP A 113 4.78 -12.52 7.31
C ASP A 113 4.71 -12.51 5.77
N ARG A 114 3.56 -12.88 5.18
CA ARG A 114 3.37 -12.93 3.71
C ARG A 114 3.05 -11.57 3.08
N GLU A 115 3.51 -11.40 1.84
CA GLU A 115 3.23 -10.22 0.98
C GLU A 115 2.32 -10.59 -0.20
N GLU A 116 1.71 -11.77 -0.17
CA GLU A 116 0.91 -12.33 -1.27
C GLU A 116 -0.55 -12.42 -0.82
N GLU A 117 -1.50 -12.05 -1.69
CA GLU A 117 -2.95 -12.13 -1.42
C GLU A 117 -3.43 -13.58 -1.22
N ILE A 118 -4.48 -13.79 -0.41
CA ILE A 118 -5.23 -15.06 -0.44
C ILE A 118 -6.39 -14.89 -1.41
N PRO A 119 -6.44 -15.69 -2.49
CA PRO A 119 -7.60 -15.70 -3.36
C PRO A 119 -8.82 -16.19 -2.58
N LEU A 120 -9.95 -15.50 -2.72
CA LEU A 120 -11.23 -15.84 -2.09
C LEU A 120 -11.63 -17.31 -2.28
N SER A 121 -11.32 -17.90 -3.44
CA SER A 121 -11.60 -19.32 -3.70
C SER A 121 -10.90 -20.25 -2.72
N LYS A 122 -9.74 -19.84 -2.19
CA LYS A 122 -9.01 -20.59 -1.17
C LYS A 122 -9.68 -20.41 0.20
N LEU A 123 -9.96 -19.18 0.63
CA LEU A 123 -10.71 -18.92 1.88
C LEU A 123 -12.02 -19.70 1.92
N ASN A 124 -12.81 -19.61 0.85
CA ASN A 124 -14.08 -20.33 0.74
C ASN A 124 -13.88 -21.85 0.66
N GLY A 125 -12.79 -22.32 0.04
CA GLY A 125 -12.47 -23.76 -0.05
C GLY A 125 -12.05 -24.37 1.29
N ASP A 126 -11.34 -23.59 2.09
CA ASP A 126 -10.90 -23.95 3.44
C ASP A 126 -11.96 -23.66 4.52
N GLY A 127 -13.04 -22.96 4.17
CA GLY A 127 -14.12 -22.61 5.11
C GLY A 127 -13.73 -21.52 6.10
N VAL A 128 -12.83 -20.62 5.70
CA VAL A 128 -12.43 -19.46 6.49
C VAL A 128 -13.49 -18.37 6.32
N ASP A 129 -14.10 -17.96 7.42
CA ASP A 129 -15.00 -16.81 7.45
C ASP A 129 -14.20 -15.53 7.15
N TYR A 130 -14.66 -14.78 6.15
CA TYR A 130 -14.05 -13.52 5.75
C TYR A 130 -15.13 -12.45 5.63
N GLU A 131 -14.73 -11.23 5.89
CA GLU A 131 -15.60 -10.07 5.81
C GLU A 131 -15.11 -9.11 4.73
N VAL A 132 -16.05 -8.37 4.18
CA VAL A 132 -15.80 -7.49 3.04
C VAL A 132 -16.32 -6.11 3.41
N TYR A 133 -15.42 -5.14 3.46
CA TYR A 133 -15.71 -3.77 3.84
C TYR A 133 -15.13 -2.78 2.82
N PRO A 134 -15.79 -1.62 2.63
CA PRO A 134 -15.16 -0.53 1.90
C PRO A 134 -13.97 0.03 2.71
N SER A 135 -12.87 0.36 2.05
CA SER A 135 -11.64 0.90 2.64
C SER A 135 -11.87 2.05 3.64
N ARG A 136 -12.82 2.95 3.38
CA ARG A 136 -13.15 4.08 4.26
C ARG A 136 -13.82 3.69 5.58
N ARG A 137 -14.45 2.51 5.65
CA ARG A 137 -15.01 1.98 6.91
C ARG A 137 -13.92 1.38 7.79
N LEU A 138 -12.80 1.01 7.19
CA LEU A 138 -11.67 0.48 7.90
C LEU A 138 -10.75 1.61 8.33
N LYS A 139 -10.16 1.46 9.51
CA LYS A 139 -9.10 2.31 10.00
C LYS A 139 -7.92 1.44 10.31
N LEU A 140 -6.79 1.76 9.68
CA LEU A 140 -5.52 1.13 9.95
C LEU A 140 -5.14 1.29 11.43
N ALA A 141 -5.07 0.17 12.12
CA ALA A 141 -4.70 0.07 13.53
C ALA A 141 -3.19 -0.15 13.67
N GLU A 142 -2.66 -1.14 12.94
CA GLU A 142 -1.25 -1.48 12.93
C GLU A 142 -0.76 -1.68 11.49
N LYS A 143 0.38 -1.05 11.19
CA LYS A 143 1.12 -1.30 9.95
C LYS A 143 2.06 -2.47 10.16
N LYS A 144 2.06 -3.40 9.20
CA LYS A 144 3.10 -4.42 9.10
C LYS A 144 4.49 -3.81 8.81
#